data_AF-A0AAV3W4I3-F1
#
_entry.id   AF-A0AAV3W4I3-F1
#
_cell.length_a   1.000
_cell.length_b   1.000
_cell.length_c   1.000
_cell.angle_alpha   90.00
_cell.angle_beta   90.00
_cell.angle_gamma   90.00
#
_symmetry.space_group_name_H-M   'P 1'
#
loop_
_entity.id
_entity.type
_entity.pdbx_description
1 polymer ?
#
loop_
_entity_poly.entity_id
_entity_poly.type
_entity_poly.pdbx_seq_one_letter_code
_entity_poly.pdbx_strand_id
1 'polypeptide(L)'
;MSEKNKKYNITKASNSKVNESSGAVVEAGKPLSQSMLWKLQTEFFANQGPEAWIKGIVPQYITTNPYIANQYAKTVFGYLRDYVGREDVDKNTVIYIMELAAGVGRFTYTFLKRFLHMIENSSLKDIKFKYIVTDFAERNIEYWQNHSFLSPYFEAGILDCATFDISKDDEIKLRHSGEVLSKGKMKNPLILFANYTFDSLPQDTFYVNNGEIYEGVITITSPDEKGDPNDKSILAGLDYYYTDKKIDGNSYYEDKNLNDVLMHYKNSLEDTAFYMPIIGLRCISRLRKLFNDDVILISADKGYKNEESMDKNYHPFLSKHGCISMTVNFHAIELYFKELGGKAIHSIYEHENINVSLFMVSNSDNDFIETSMAYNEIIESVGPDDFYIMKKAIMPLSNSLTTKELLTFLRFTVWDSRTLLELYNILIERIENEENFPKDELADAINKVWKYYFPIGEEGDLGYYFGSILGYLGYDNDALKLLESSLEFYGECPETNYEIALCYYNLQQIDKALEYTEKSIGLDSDFEQGKNLKNIIEDILSDN
;
A
#
# COMPACT_ATOMS: atom_id res chain seq x y z
N MET A 1 -14.36 32.04 30.97
CA MET A 1 -13.11 32.78 30.73
C MET A 1 -12.08 32.42 31.80
N SER A 2 -11.31 31.36 31.55
CA SER A 2 -9.85 31.29 31.73
C SER A 2 -9.44 29.86 31.40
N GLU A 3 -8.40 29.77 30.58
CA GLU A 3 -8.11 28.66 29.68
C GLU A 3 -7.62 27.40 30.40
N LYS A 4 -8.14 26.25 29.98
CA LYS A 4 -7.40 24.97 30.04
C LYS A 4 -7.13 24.52 28.61
N ASN A 5 -6.17 25.18 27.96
CA ASN A 5 -5.46 24.58 26.84
C ASN A 5 -4.60 23.44 27.40
N LYS A 6 -5.20 22.25 27.55
CA LYS A 6 -4.43 21.01 27.65
C LYS A 6 -3.85 20.76 26.26
N LYS A 7 -2.56 21.06 26.08
CA LYS A 7 -1.77 20.47 25.01
C LYS A 7 -1.97 18.95 25.09
N TYR A 8 -2.51 18.37 24.03
CA TYR A 8 -2.55 16.92 23.86
C TYR A 8 -1.11 16.48 23.67
N ASN A 9 -0.49 15.98 24.74
CA ASN A 9 0.77 15.28 24.64
C ASN A 9 0.48 13.96 23.92
N ILE A 10 0.87 13.88 22.65
CA ILE A 10 1.17 12.59 22.03
C ILE A 10 2.21 11.95 22.95
N THR A 11 1.89 10.77 23.47
CA THR A 11 2.77 10.02 24.38
C THR A 11 4.05 9.70 23.63
N LYS A 12 5.07 10.57 23.74
CA LYS A 12 6.46 10.27 23.36
C LYS A 12 6.79 8.96 24.06
N ALA A 13 7.13 7.92 23.28
CA ALA A 13 7.72 6.72 23.83
C ALA A 13 9.00 7.16 24.56
N SER A 14 8.91 7.25 25.88
CA SER A 14 10.04 7.49 26.76
C SER A 14 10.90 6.24 26.77
N ASN A 15 11.68 6.03 25.71
CA ASN A 15 12.65 4.95 25.67
C ASN A 15 13.97 5.48 26.22
N SER A 16 14.21 5.06 27.46
CA SER A 16 15.45 5.07 28.20
C SER A 16 16.66 4.76 27.32
N LYS A 17 17.78 5.41 27.63
CA LYS A 17 19.15 4.99 27.25
C LYS A 17 19.21 3.46 27.17
N VAL A 18 19.35 2.93 25.95
CA VAL A 18 19.58 1.50 25.74
C VAL A 18 20.99 1.24 26.24
N ASN A 19 21.10 0.69 27.46
CA ASN A 19 22.37 0.28 28.04
C ASN A 19 23.04 -0.74 27.12
N GLU A 20 24.38 -0.76 27.10
CA GLU A 20 25.18 -1.82 26.44
C GLU A 20 24.58 -3.19 26.78
N SER A 21 24.01 -3.85 25.76
CA SER A 21 23.43 -5.17 25.88
C SER A 21 24.56 -6.19 26.13
N SER A 22 24.40 -7.05 27.13
CA SER A 22 25.40 -8.06 27.53
C SER A 22 25.53 -9.23 26.53
N GLY A 23 24.91 -9.14 25.36
CA GLY A 23 24.96 -10.16 24.32
C GLY A 23 26.27 -10.13 23.52
N ALA A 24 26.58 -11.23 22.84
CA ALA A 24 27.72 -11.29 21.93
C ALA A 24 27.51 -10.33 20.76
N VAL A 25 28.52 -9.51 20.46
CA VAL A 25 28.48 -8.56 19.34
C VAL A 25 28.57 -9.34 18.02
N VAL A 26 27.57 -9.15 17.16
CA VAL A 26 27.46 -9.77 15.83
C VAL A 26 28.01 -8.82 14.75
N GLU A 27 27.73 -7.53 14.88
CA GLU A 27 28.25 -6.46 14.02
C GLU A 27 28.49 -5.21 14.85
N ALA A 28 29.68 -4.61 14.78
CA ALA A 28 30.05 -3.46 15.62
C ALA A 28 30.12 -2.16 14.80
N GLY A 29 29.44 -1.11 15.28
CA GLY A 29 29.67 0.29 14.93
C GLY A 29 29.62 0.60 13.43
N LYS A 30 28.56 0.17 12.73
CA LYS A 30 28.35 0.51 11.31
C LYS A 30 27.43 1.72 11.15
N PRO A 31 27.59 2.54 10.09
CA PRO A 31 26.53 3.45 9.68
C PRO A 31 25.23 2.66 9.53
N LEU A 32 24.11 3.20 10.00
CA LEU A 32 22.84 2.47 10.02
C LEU A 32 22.48 1.94 8.63
N SER A 33 22.68 2.72 7.56
CA SER A 33 22.40 2.29 6.18
C SER A 33 23.26 1.14 5.66
N GLN A 34 24.35 0.82 6.35
CA GLN A 34 25.30 -0.23 5.99
C GLN A 34 25.23 -1.46 6.91
N SER A 35 24.29 -1.47 7.85
CA SER A 35 24.17 -2.58 8.79
C SER A 35 23.72 -3.88 8.11
N MET A 36 24.17 -5.01 8.64
CA MET A 36 23.74 -6.35 8.24
C MET A 36 22.22 -6.56 8.29
N LEU A 37 21.50 -5.75 9.07
CA LEU A 37 20.04 -5.75 9.15
C LEU A 37 19.37 -5.64 7.78
N TRP A 38 19.92 -4.83 6.87
CA TRP A 38 19.35 -4.62 5.55
C TRP A 38 19.52 -5.82 4.63
N LYS A 39 20.61 -6.59 4.81
CA LYS A 39 20.76 -7.87 4.12
C LYS A 39 19.70 -8.86 4.57
N LEU A 40 19.45 -8.96 5.89
CA LEU A 40 18.38 -9.81 6.43
C LEU A 40 16.99 -9.38 5.92
N GLN A 41 16.75 -8.07 5.81
CA GLN A 41 15.54 -7.49 5.25
C GLN A 41 15.35 -7.90 3.78
N THR A 42 16.39 -7.76 2.96
CA THR A 42 16.35 -8.19 1.56
C THR A 42 16.07 -9.68 1.43
N GLU A 43 16.74 -10.52 2.24
CA GLU A 43 16.54 -11.97 2.25
C GLU A 43 15.10 -12.35 2.69
N PHE A 44 14.53 -11.64 3.66
CA PHE A 44 13.14 -11.83 4.09
C PHE A 44 12.17 -11.71 2.92
N PHE A 45 12.14 -10.54 2.27
CA PHE A 45 11.16 -10.24 1.23
C PHE A 45 11.41 -11.09 -0.03
N ALA A 46 12.67 -11.37 -0.38
CA ALA A 46 12.98 -12.30 -1.47
C ALA A 46 12.44 -13.71 -1.20
N ASN A 47 12.55 -14.19 0.05
CA ASN A 47 12.10 -15.53 0.42
C ASN A 47 10.58 -15.61 0.59
N GLN A 48 9.95 -14.63 1.24
CA GLN A 48 8.50 -14.62 1.45
C GLN A 48 7.75 -14.34 0.14
N GLY A 49 8.18 -13.33 -0.63
CA GLY A 49 7.41 -12.81 -1.76
C GLY A 49 5.96 -12.51 -1.35
N PRO A 50 4.95 -12.98 -2.09
CA PRO A 50 3.55 -12.64 -1.82
C PRO A 50 3.08 -13.12 -0.44
N GLU A 51 3.69 -14.18 0.11
CA GLU A 51 3.35 -14.77 1.41
C GLU A 51 3.46 -13.79 2.58
N ALA A 52 4.32 -12.75 2.47
CA ALA A 52 4.46 -11.72 3.48
C ALA A 52 3.13 -10.99 3.74
N TRP A 53 2.32 -10.81 2.71
CA TRP A 53 1.02 -10.13 2.76
C TRP A 53 -0.14 -11.10 2.90
N ILE A 54 -0.10 -12.25 2.23
CA ILE A 54 -1.14 -13.29 2.30
C ILE A 54 -1.32 -13.77 3.75
N LYS A 55 -0.22 -14.01 4.46
CA LYS A 55 -0.22 -14.45 5.87
C LYS A 55 -0.36 -13.30 6.87
N GLY A 56 -0.54 -12.06 6.41
CA GLY A 56 -0.66 -10.88 7.27
C GLY A 56 0.58 -10.56 8.09
N ILE A 57 1.77 -10.99 7.65
CA ILE A 57 3.04 -10.70 8.36
C ILE A 57 3.37 -9.20 8.24
N VAL A 58 3.19 -8.64 7.04
CA VAL A 58 3.44 -7.23 6.74
C VAL A 58 2.12 -6.46 6.66
N PRO A 59 1.89 -5.45 7.51
CA PRO A 59 0.71 -4.60 7.43
C PRO A 59 0.64 -3.82 6.11
N GLN A 60 -0.54 -3.72 5.50
CA GLN A 60 -0.71 -3.05 4.19
C GLN A 60 -1.97 -2.17 4.07
N TYR A 61 -2.99 -2.37 4.92
CA TYR A 61 -4.33 -1.85 4.64
C TYR A 61 -4.43 -0.32 4.45
N ILE A 62 -3.73 0.47 5.28
CA ILE A 62 -3.87 1.93 5.24
C ILE A 62 -3.32 2.54 3.93
N THR A 63 -2.41 1.83 3.25
CA THR A 63 -1.83 2.25 1.96
C THR A 63 -2.40 1.52 0.74
N THR A 64 -3.20 0.47 0.91
CA THR A 64 -3.68 -0.38 -0.21
C THR A 64 -5.20 -0.44 -0.33
N ASN A 65 -5.94 0.58 0.10
CA ASN A 65 -7.41 0.61 0.02
C ASN A 65 -7.95 1.54 -1.09
N PRO A 66 -9.23 1.41 -1.50
CA PRO A 66 -9.81 2.25 -2.56
C PRO A 66 -9.83 3.74 -2.27
N TYR A 67 -9.84 4.15 -1.00
CA TYR A 67 -9.86 5.54 -0.60
C TYR A 67 -8.55 6.25 -1.00
N ILE A 68 -7.41 5.73 -0.57
CA ILE A 68 -6.09 6.29 -0.93
C ILE A 68 -5.81 6.17 -2.43
N ALA A 69 -6.16 5.04 -3.07
CA ALA A 69 -6.01 4.86 -4.51
C ALA A 69 -6.80 5.89 -5.33
N ASN A 70 -8.02 6.22 -4.89
CA ASN A 70 -8.84 7.25 -5.52
C ASN A 70 -8.22 8.65 -5.39
N GLN A 71 -7.58 8.95 -4.27
CA GLN A 71 -6.90 10.24 -4.07
C GLN A 71 -5.64 10.35 -4.94
N TYR A 72 -4.86 9.28 -5.07
CA TYR A 72 -3.73 9.24 -5.99
C TYR A 72 -4.21 9.41 -7.44
N ALA A 73 -5.29 8.73 -7.83
CA ALA A 73 -5.88 8.87 -9.16
C ALA A 73 -6.31 10.31 -9.46
N LYS A 74 -6.90 11.02 -8.49
CA LYS A 74 -7.25 12.45 -8.62
C LYS A 74 -6.02 13.34 -8.81
N THR A 75 -4.97 13.13 -8.02
CA THR A 75 -3.73 13.89 -8.13
C THR A 75 -3.07 13.70 -9.50
N VAL A 76 -2.97 12.45 -9.96
CA VAL A 76 -2.44 12.14 -11.30
C VAL A 76 -3.32 12.72 -12.40
N PHE A 77 -4.65 12.68 -12.23
CA PHE A 77 -5.57 13.32 -13.17
C PHE A 77 -5.40 14.84 -13.22
N GLY A 78 -5.08 15.49 -12.10
CA GLY A 78 -4.65 16.90 -12.04
C GLY A 78 -3.38 17.13 -12.88
N TYR A 79 -2.37 16.25 -12.74
CA TYR A 79 -1.20 16.31 -13.61
C TYR A 79 -1.53 16.12 -15.09
N LEU A 80 -2.47 15.24 -15.44
CA LEU A 80 -2.90 15.11 -16.83
C LEU A 80 -3.50 16.40 -17.40
N ARG A 81 -4.16 17.22 -16.56
CA ARG A 81 -4.67 18.54 -16.96
C ARG A 81 -3.55 19.56 -17.17
N ASP A 82 -2.58 19.61 -16.25
CA ASP A 82 -1.36 20.41 -16.43
C ASP A 82 -0.65 19.99 -17.73
N TYR A 83 -0.50 18.67 -17.91
CA TYR A 83 0.12 18.08 -19.08
C TYR A 83 -0.57 18.55 -20.34
N VAL A 84 -1.90 18.41 -20.51
CA VAL A 84 -2.55 18.82 -21.77
C VAL A 84 -2.53 20.33 -22.02
N GLY A 85 -2.48 21.15 -20.96
CA GLY A 85 -2.39 22.61 -21.08
C GLY A 85 -1.03 23.11 -21.62
N ARG A 86 0.01 22.28 -21.59
CA ARG A 86 1.35 22.65 -22.04
C ARG A 86 1.50 22.67 -23.57
N GLU A 87 2.25 23.64 -24.11
CA GLU A 87 2.56 23.71 -25.54
C GLU A 87 3.93 23.11 -25.89
N ASP A 88 4.80 22.94 -24.89
CA ASP A 88 6.20 22.53 -25.04
C ASP A 88 6.41 21.00 -25.00
N VAL A 89 5.33 20.21 -24.91
CA VAL A 89 5.38 18.74 -24.83
C VAL A 89 4.60 18.08 -25.97
N ASP A 90 5.15 16.97 -26.48
CA ASP A 90 4.51 16.13 -27.49
C ASP A 90 3.45 15.22 -26.86
N LYS A 91 2.17 15.56 -27.07
CA LYS A 91 1.01 14.85 -26.51
C LYS A 91 0.90 13.38 -26.94
N ASN A 92 1.62 12.96 -27.98
CA ASN A 92 1.61 11.58 -28.44
C ASN A 92 2.55 10.66 -27.65
N THR A 93 3.33 11.22 -26.73
CA THR A 93 4.27 10.50 -25.88
C THR A 93 3.55 9.80 -24.74
N VAL A 94 4.17 8.74 -24.21
CA VAL A 94 3.65 7.95 -23.10
C VAL A 94 4.02 8.62 -21.78
N ILE A 95 3.04 8.76 -20.87
CA ILE A 95 3.28 9.11 -19.48
C ILE A 95 3.52 7.82 -18.69
N TYR A 96 4.61 7.77 -17.93
CA TYR A 96 4.93 6.60 -17.12
C TYR A 96 4.54 6.84 -15.66
N ILE A 97 3.80 5.89 -15.10
CA ILE A 97 3.45 5.82 -13.69
C ILE A 97 4.16 4.59 -13.13
N MET A 98 5.00 4.74 -12.12
CA MET A 98 5.77 3.65 -11.53
C MET A 98 5.46 3.52 -10.05
N GLU A 99 5.16 2.30 -9.60
CA GLU A 99 5.01 1.95 -8.18
C GLU A 99 6.26 1.20 -7.70
N LEU A 100 6.90 1.73 -6.66
CA LEU A 100 8.03 1.09 -5.99
C LEU A 100 7.55 0.11 -4.93
N ALA A 101 8.20 -1.06 -4.88
CA ALA A 101 7.96 -2.09 -3.85
C ALA A 101 6.46 -2.40 -3.67
N ALA A 102 5.78 -2.70 -4.77
CA ALA A 102 4.31 -2.81 -4.82
C ALA A 102 3.72 -4.01 -4.05
N GLY A 103 4.58 -4.90 -3.54
CA GLY A 103 4.18 -6.10 -2.81
C GLY A 103 3.28 -7.01 -3.64
N VAL A 104 2.07 -7.28 -3.18
CA VAL A 104 1.09 -8.11 -3.92
C VAL A 104 0.33 -7.35 -5.00
N GLY A 105 0.50 -6.03 -5.16
CA GLY A 105 -0.16 -5.26 -6.22
C GLY A 105 -1.61 -4.85 -5.92
N ARG A 106 -2.05 -4.93 -4.67
CA ARG A 106 -3.41 -4.53 -4.25
C ARG A 106 -3.67 -3.04 -4.53
N PHE A 107 -2.69 -2.18 -4.22
CA PHE A 107 -2.78 -0.77 -4.56
C PHE A 107 -2.78 -0.57 -6.09
N THR A 108 -1.87 -1.23 -6.82
CA THR A 108 -1.82 -1.21 -8.29
C THR A 108 -3.19 -1.46 -8.93
N TYR A 109 -3.84 -2.58 -8.60
CA TYR A 109 -5.14 -2.94 -9.16
C TYR A 109 -6.20 -1.88 -8.85
N THR A 110 -6.25 -1.44 -7.59
CA THR A 110 -7.26 -0.50 -7.12
C THR A 110 -7.07 0.88 -7.76
N PHE A 111 -5.82 1.35 -7.86
CA PHE A 111 -5.47 2.58 -8.55
C PHE A 111 -5.87 2.50 -10.02
N LEU A 112 -5.51 1.43 -10.74
CA LEU A 112 -5.87 1.26 -12.15
C LEU A 112 -7.39 1.32 -12.35
N LYS A 113 -8.17 0.63 -11.50
CA LYS A 113 -9.65 0.70 -11.56
C LYS A 113 -10.19 2.12 -11.38
N ARG A 114 -9.64 2.88 -10.43
CA ARG A 114 -10.07 4.28 -10.16
C ARG A 114 -9.63 5.21 -11.29
N PHE A 115 -8.38 5.13 -11.70
CA PHE A 115 -7.77 6.00 -12.67
C PHE A 115 -8.33 5.80 -14.08
N LEU A 116 -8.49 4.54 -14.53
CA LEU A 116 -9.11 4.23 -15.81
C LEU A 116 -10.56 4.71 -15.87
N HIS A 117 -11.32 4.49 -14.80
CA HIS A 117 -12.69 5.03 -14.72
C HIS A 117 -12.72 6.55 -14.89
N MET A 118 -11.78 7.28 -14.29
CA MET A 118 -11.68 8.74 -14.44
C MET A 118 -11.26 9.16 -15.85
N ILE A 119 -10.23 8.53 -16.43
CA ILE A 119 -9.69 8.94 -17.73
C ILE A 119 -10.67 8.64 -18.87
N GLU A 120 -11.29 7.46 -18.88
CA GLU A 120 -12.25 7.01 -19.91
C GLU A 120 -13.52 7.87 -19.94
N ASN A 121 -13.90 8.44 -18.78
CA ASN A 121 -15.09 9.29 -18.63
C ASN A 121 -14.74 10.79 -18.66
N SER A 122 -13.65 11.15 -19.33
CA SER A 122 -13.20 12.54 -19.43
C SER A 122 -12.73 12.93 -20.84
N SER A 123 -12.46 14.21 -21.04
CA SER A 123 -11.80 14.72 -22.25
C SER A 123 -10.34 14.27 -22.41
N LEU A 124 -9.78 13.56 -21.42
CA LEU A 124 -8.40 13.09 -21.38
C LEU A 124 -8.25 11.62 -21.79
N LYS A 125 -9.33 10.96 -22.24
CA LYS A 125 -9.37 9.53 -22.58
C LYS A 125 -8.34 9.06 -23.62
N ASP A 126 -7.84 9.98 -24.45
CA ASP A 126 -6.88 9.67 -25.52
C ASP A 126 -5.41 9.84 -25.07
N ILE A 127 -5.17 10.24 -23.81
CA ILE A 127 -3.82 10.33 -23.25
C ILE A 127 -3.22 8.93 -23.08
N LYS A 128 -2.02 8.75 -23.62
CA LYS A 128 -1.27 7.50 -23.48
C LYS A 128 -0.52 7.48 -22.17
N PHE A 129 -0.72 6.42 -21.40
CA PHE A 129 0.07 6.15 -20.21
C PHE A 129 0.43 4.67 -20.12
N LYS A 130 1.48 4.37 -19.35
CA LYS A 130 1.87 3.02 -18.96
C LYS A 130 2.12 2.98 -17.47
N TYR A 131 1.49 2.03 -16.79
CA TYR A 131 1.72 1.74 -15.38
C TYR A 131 2.81 0.67 -15.26
N ILE A 132 3.80 0.89 -14.40
CA ILE A 132 4.92 -0.02 -14.16
C ILE A 132 4.89 -0.41 -12.70
N VAL A 133 4.55 -1.67 -12.42
CA VAL A 133 4.63 -2.23 -11.08
C VAL A 133 6.03 -2.81 -10.85
N THR A 134 6.68 -2.47 -9.74
CA THR A 134 8.06 -2.91 -9.47
C THR A 134 8.26 -3.44 -8.06
N ASP A 135 9.14 -4.44 -7.97
CA ASP A 135 9.66 -5.01 -6.73
C ASP A 135 11.02 -5.65 -7.06
N PHE A 136 11.84 -5.93 -6.05
CA PHE A 136 13.09 -6.66 -6.26
C PHE A 136 12.90 -8.19 -6.12
N ALA A 137 11.83 -8.63 -5.44
CA ALA A 137 11.55 -10.03 -5.18
C ALA A 137 10.85 -10.68 -6.39
N GLU A 138 11.57 -11.56 -7.09
CA GLU A 138 11.08 -12.29 -8.28
C GLU A 138 9.71 -12.94 -8.10
N ARG A 139 9.44 -13.47 -6.90
CA ARG A 139 8.16 -14.11 -6.57
C ARG A 139 6.96 -13.16 -6.64
N ASN A 140 7.15 -11.86 -6.35
CA ASN A 140 6.08 -10.86 -6.50
C ASN A 140 5.82 -10.58 -7.99
N ILE A 141 6.87 -10.52 -8.81
CA ILE A 141 6.75 -10.34 -10.26
C ILE A 141 5.98 -11.50 -10.88
N GLU A 142 6.39 -12.74 -10.58
CA GLU A 142 5.71 -13.95 -11.06
C GLU A 142 4.25 -13.99 -10.59
N TYR A 143 3.99 -13.58 -9.35
CA TYR A 143 2.64 -13.50 -8.81
C TYR A 143 1.76 -12.56 -9.64
N TRP A 144 2.21 -11.33 -9.93
CA TRP A 144 1.40 -10.38 -10.72
C TRP A 144 1.15 -10.86 -12.15
N GLN A 145 2.16 -11.46 -12.80
CA GLN A 145 2.05 -11.94 -14.18
C GLN A 145 1.06 -13.10 -14.33
N ASN A 146 0.87 -13.89 -13.27
CA ASN A 146 -0.07 -15.01 -13.24
C ASN A 146 -1.43 -14.65 -12.60
N HIS A 147 -1.59 -13.43 -12.09
CA HIS A 147 -2.81 -13.02 -11.40
C HIS A 147 -3.93 -12.68 -12.39
N SER A 148 -5.04 -13.42 -12.35
CA SER A 148 -6.17 -13.26 -13.27
C SER A 148 -6.74 -11.84 -13.30
N PHE A 149 -6.82 -11.17 -12.15
CA PHE A 149 -7.30 -9.78 -12.06
C PHE A 149 -6.34 -8.73 -12.67
N LEU A 150 -5.06 -9.06 -12.87
CA LEU A 150 -4.09 -8.18 -13.53
C LEU A 150 -3.90 -8.49 -15.02
N SER A 151 -4.15 -9.73 -15.46
CA SER A 151 -3.97 -10.17 -16.86
C SER A 151 -4.60 -9.21 -17.88
N PRO A 152 -5.84 -8.72 -17.71
CA PRO A 152 -6.44 -7.81 -18.69
C PRO A 152 -5.67 -6.49 -18.88
N TYR A 153 -4.97 -5.99 -17.86
CA TYR A 153 -4.18 -4.75 -17.98
C TYR A 153 -2.83 -5.00 -18.66
N PHE A 154 -2.22 -6.17 -18.45
CA PHE A 154 -1.04 -6.59 -19.19
C PHE A 154 -1.37 -6.77 -20.67
N GLU A 155 -2.43 -7.52 -20.98
CA GLU A 155 -2.90 -7.76 -22.36
C GLU A 155 -3.25 -6.47 -23.10
N ALA A 156 -3.84 -5.49 -22.40
CA ALA A 156 -4.14 -4.17 -22.96
C ALA A 156 -2.89 -3.27 -23.14
N GLY A 157 -1.72 -3.68 -22.67
CA GLY A 157 -0.49 -2.89 -22.68
C GLY A 157 -0.51 -1.69 -21.73
N ILE A 158 -1.49 -1.63 -20.81
CA ILE A 158 -1.65 -0.58 -19.80
C ILE A 158 -0.69 -0.82 -18.63
N LEU A 159 -0.52 -2.08 -18.23
CA LEU A 159 0.35 -2.52 -17.14
C LEU A 159 1.57 -3.23 -17.69
N ASP A 160 2.73 -2.94 -17.12
CA ASP A 160 3.97 -3.68 -17.29
C ASP A 160 4.63 -3.88 -15.91
N CYS A 161 5.62 -4.77 -15.83
CA CYS A 161 6.33 -5.05 -14.58
C CYS A 161 7.84 -5.09 -14.79
N ALA A 162 8.58 -4.79 -13.73
CA ALA A 162 10.04 -4.90 -13.73
C ALA A 162 10.56 -5.37 -12.38
N THR A 163 11.59 -6.21 -12.41
CA THR A 163 12.46 -6.37 -11.24
C THR A 163 13.30 -5.12 -11.10
N PHE A 164 13.18 -4.43 -9.97
CA PHE A 164 13.89 -3.20 -9.71
C PHE A 164 14.39 -3.16 -8.27
N ASP A 165 15.71 -3.19 -8.10
CA ASP A 165 16.38 -3.00 -6.82
C ASP A 165 16.61 -1.51 -6.57
N ILE A 166 15.76 -0.94 -5.71
CA ILE A 166 15.79 0.46 -5.26
C ILE A 166 17.19 0.90 -4.79
N SER A 167 18.01 -0.01 -4.27
CA SER A 167 19.34 0.34 -3.74
C SER A 167 20.37 0.65 -4.81
N LYS A 168 20.26 0.06 -6.02
CA LYS A 168 21.37 0.03 -6.98
C LYS A 168 20.99 0.16 -8.45
N ASP A 169 19.74 -0.13 -8.84
CA ASP A 169 19.40 -0.18 -10.25
C ASP A 169 19.29 1.24 -10.84
N ASP A 170 19.78 1.36 -12.07
CA ASP A 170 19.88 2.59 -12.88
C ASP A 170 19.14 2.48 -14.22
N GLU A 171 18.54 1.33 -14.51
CA GLU A 171 17.73 1.08 -15.70
C GLU A 171 16.46 0.32 -15.30
N ILE A 172 15.39 0.47 -16.08
CA ILE A 172 14.15 -0.28 -15.87
C ILE A 172 13.93 -1.17 -17.08
N LYS A 173 14.03 -2.48 -16.87
CA LYS A 173 13.83 -3.51 -17.91
C LYS A 173 12.44 -4.10 -17.75
N LEU A 174 11.54 -3.69 -18.64
CA LEU A 174 10.15 -4.11 -18.64
C LEU A 174 10.05 -5.56 -19.12
N ARG A 175 9.37 -6.40 -18.34
CA ARG A 175 9.30 -7.85 -18.58
C ARG A 175 8.19 -8.24 -19.54
N HIS A 176 7.07 -7.52 -19.54
CA HIS A 176 5.96 -7.84 -20.43
C HIS A 176 6.22 -7.32 -21.85
N SER A 177 6.59 -6.04 -21.99
CA SER A 177 6.89 -5.46 -23.31
C SER A 177 8.30 -5.72 -23.84
N GLY A 178 9.27 -6.09 -22.98
CA GLY A 178 10.68 -6.20 -23.34
C GLY A 178 11.40 -4.86 -23.53
N GLU A 179 10.72 -3.74 -23.28
CA GLU A 179 11.26 -2.39 -23.41
C GLU A 179 12.28 -2.08 -22.30
N VAL A 180 13.35 -1.35 -22.64
CA VAL A 180 14.34 -0.87 -21.65
C VAL A 180 14.28 0.65 -21.56
N LEU A 181 13.77 1.14 -20.42
CA LEU A 181 13.72 2.55 -20.09
C LEU A 181 15.11 2.98 -19.60
N SER A 182 15.72 3.88 -20.36
CA SER A 182 17.09 4.33 -20.20
C SER A 182 17.18 5.83 -20.46
N LYS A 183 18.23 6.45 -19.92
CA LYS A 183 18.43 7.90 -19.94
C LYS A 183 18.30 8.48 -21.36
N GLY A 184 17.59 9.61 -21.45
CA GLY A 184 17.46 10.40 -22.69
C GLY A 184 16.37 9.90 -23.66
N LYS A 185 15.64 8.83 -23.33
CA LYS A 185 14.51 8.36 -24.13
C LYS A 185 13.16 8.93 -23.69
N MET A 186 13.06 9.34 -22.43
CA MET A 186 11.82 9.82 -21.83
C MET A 186 11.64 11.31 -22.11
N LYS A 187 10.39 11.76 -22.21
CA LYS A 187 10.05 13.18 -22.46
C LYS A 187 9.14 13.79 -21.40
N ASN A 188 8.45 12.94 -20.63
CA ASN A 188 7.54 13.33 -19.55
C ASN A 188 8.17 13.04 -18.20
N PRO A 189 7.79 13.75 -17.13
CA PRO A 189 8.13 13.38 -15.76
C PRO A 189 7.72 11.93 -15.47
N LEU A 190 8.51 11.27 -14.63
CA LEU A 190 8.05 10.06 -13.96
C LEU A 190 7.02 10.42 -12.90
N ILE A 191 5.86 9.77 -12.94
CA ILE A 191 4.96 9.76 -11.79
C ILE A 191 5.33 8.55 -10.94
N LEU A 192 5.80 8.78 -9.73
CA LEU A 192 6.37 7.77 -8.85
C LEU A 192 5.50 7.62 -7.60
N PHE A 193 5.14 6.38 -7.27
CA PHE A 193 4.46 6.04 -6.02
C PHE A 193 5.41 5.25 -5.11
N ALA A 194 5.45 5.65 -3.83
CA ALA A 194 6.26 5.02 -2.80
C ALA A 194 5.43 4.89 -1.50
N ASN A 195 4.66 3.80 -1.41
CA ASN A 195 3.79 3.49 -0.28
C ASN A 195 4.45 2.44 0.60
N TYR A 196 4.65 2.71 1.90
CA TYR A 196 5.36 1.80 2.82
C TYR A 196 6.69 1.32 2.23
N THR A 197 7.35 2.24 1.53
CA THR A 197 8.58 1.95 0.81
C THR A 197 9.76 2.49 1.59
N PHE A 198 9.73 3.78 1.95
CA PHE A 198 10.89 4.43 2.53
C PHE A 198 11.12 4.06 4.01
N ASP A 199 10.08 3.60 4.72
CA ASP A 199 10.21 3.08 6.08
C ASP A 199 11.03 1.79 6.16
N SER A 200 11.10 1.05 5.06
CA SER A 200 11.68 -0.28 4.95
C SER A 200 13.03 -0.29 4.23
N LEU A 201 13.55 0.90 3.88
CA LEU A 201 14.85 1.08 3.23
C LEU A 201 15.95 1.50 4.21
N PRO A 202 17.23 1.27 3.85
CA PRO A 202 18.34 1.76 4.63
C PRO A 202 18.36 3.30 4.75
N GLN A 203 18.49 3.77 5.98
CA GLN A 203 18.62 5.18 6.34
C GLN A 203 19.86 5.39 7.20
N ASP A 204 20.45 6.59 7.15
CA ASP A 204 21.45 7.01 8.13
C ASP A 204 20.75 7.77 9.26
N THR A 205 21.36 7.78 10.45
CA THR A 205 20.88 8.57 11.57
C THR A 205 21.99 9.48 12.10
N PHE A 206 21.60 10.68 12.50
CA PHE A 206 22.49 11.71 13.00
C PHE A 206 21.92 12.31 14.27
N TYR A 207 22.78 12.91 15.08
CA TYR A 207 22.42 13.66 16.28
C TYR A 207 23.12 15.02 16.27
N VAL A 208 22.41 16.07 16.65
CA VAL A 208 22.93 17.45 16.70
C VAL A 208 22.83 17.97 18.13
N ASN A 209 23.91 18.53 18.62
CA ASN A 209 23.97 19.16 19.94
C ASN A 209 25.10 20.19 20.00
N ASN A 210 24.83 21.37 20.55
CA ASN A 210 25.76 22.50 20.64
C ASN A 210 26.41 22.88 19.29
N GLY A 211 25.64 22.82 18.19
CA GLY A 211 26.12 23.10 16.83
C GLY A 211 27.11 22.07 16.25
N GLU A 212 27.33 20.96 16.94
CA GLU A 212 28.11 19.82 16.46
C GLU A 212 27.17 18.71 15.98
N ILE A 213 27.61 17.96 14.97
CA ILE A 213 26.85 16.86 14.39
C ILE A 213 27.62 15.54 14.55
N TYR A 214 26.86 14.50 14.88
CA TYR A 214 27.32 13.16 15.17
C TYR A 214 26.58 12.18 14.27
N GLU A 215 27.29 11.20 13.71
CA GLU A 215 26.74 10.03 13.06
C GLU A 215 26.38 9.00 14.14
N GLY A 216 25.14 8.52 14.16
CA GLY A 216 24.77 7.38 14.99
C GLY A 216 25.16 6.09 14.29
N VAL A 217 26.19 5.41 14.81
CA VAL A 217 26.60 4.09 14.31
C VAL A 217 25.95 3.00 15.17
N ILE A 218 25.42 1.96 14.51
CA ILE A 218 24.69 0.87 15.13
C ILE A 218 25.61 -0.33 15.41
N THR A 219 25.42 -0.95 16.57
CA THR A 219 26.01 -2.24 16.93
C THR A 219 24.89 -3.25 17.16
N ILE A 220 24.99 -4.42 16.51
CA ILE A 220 24.05 -5.53 16.62
C ILE A 220 24.62 -6.57 17.58
N THR A 221 23.80 -7.03 18.51
CA THR A 221 24.14 -8.08 19.47
C THR A 221 23.15 -9.24 19.40
N SER A 222 23.58 -10.41 19.86
CA SER A 222 22.74 -11.59 20.05
C SER A 222 22.84 -12.02 21.52
N PRO A 223 21.75 -12.36 22.21
CA PRO A 223 21.81 -13.05 23.48
C PRO A 223 22.42 -14.45 23.27
N ASP A 224 23.03 -15.00 24.32
CA ASP A 224 23.58 -16.36 24.33
C ASP A 224 22.47 -17.45 24.39
N GLU A 225 21.22 -17.06 24.71
CA GLU A 225 20.06 -17.95 24.72
C GLU A 225 19.36 -17.99 23.36
N LYS A 226 18.99 -19.19 22.91
CA LYS A 226 18.26 -19.39 21.63
C LYS A 226 16.94 -18.61 21.68
N GLY A 227 16.71 -17.79 20.66
CA GLY A 227 15.49 -16.99 20.52
C GLY A 227 14.20 -17.81 20.56
N ASP A 228 13.06 -17.15 20.79
CA ASP A 228 11.75 -17.78 20.79
C ASP A 228 11.49 -18.48 19.45
N PRO A 229 11.25 -19.81 19.41
CA PRO A 229 10.94 -20.51 18.17
C PRO A 229 9.66 -20.03 17.47
N ASN A 230 8.82 -19.24 18.13
CA ASN A 230 7.62 -18.63 17.54
C ASN A 230 7.86 -17.24 16.95
N ASP A 231 9.02 -16.62 17.18
CA ASP A 231 9.36 -15.31 16.60
C ASP A 231 9.66 -15.50 15.11
N LYS A 232 8.74 -15.00 14.27
CA LYS A 232 8.84 -15.05 12.81
C LYS A 232 9.60 -13.87 12.21
N SER A 233 10.15 -12.97 13.04
CA SER A 233 10.94 -11.84 12.55
C SER A 233 12.32 -12.29 12.09
N ILE A 234 12.85 -11.64 11.05
CA ILE A 234 14.25 -11.83 10.64
C ILE A 234 15.26 -11.41 11.69
N LEU A 235 14.80 -10.66 12.70
CA LEU A 235 15.59 -10.18 13.83
C LEU A 235 15.30 -10.97 15.11
N ALA A 236 14.70 -12.15 15.00
CA ALA A 236 14.42 -12.99 16.16
C ALA A 236 15.69 -13.24 16.96
N GLY A 237 15.72 -12.73 18.18
CA GLY A 237 16.89 -12.79 19.06
C GLY A 237 18.03 -11.84 18.71
N LEU A 238 17.88 -10.86 17.82
CA LEU A 238 18.88 -9.79 17.66
C LEU A 238 18.48 -8.55 18.43
N ASP A 239 19.44 -7.92 19.10
CA ASP A 239 19.30 -6.64 19.78
C ASP A 239 20.28 -5.61 19.20
N TYR A 240 20.10 -4.33 19.52
CA TYR A 240 20.95 -3.26 18.99
C TYR A 240 21.08 -2.07 19.94
N TYR A 241 22.18 -1.35 19.78
CA TYR A 241 22.36 -0.02 20.37
C TYR A 241 23.14 0.89 19.43
N TYR A 242 23.03 2.20 19.66
CA TYR A 242 23.72 3.22 18.90
C TYR A 242 24.85 3.86 19.72
N THR A 243 25.90 4.26 19.04
CA THR A 243 26.95 5.14 19.58
C THR A 243 27.18 6.31 18.65
N ASP A 244 27.34 7.50 19.22
CA ASP A 244 27.58 8.72 18.45
C ASP A 244 29.05 8.87 18.08
N LYS A 245 29.30 9.08 16.79
CA LYS A 245 30.61 9.41 16.25
C LYS A 245 30.57 10.81 15.65
N LYS A 246 31.37 11.71 16.21
CA LYS A 246 31.48 13.09 15.70
C LYS A 246 31.88 13.09 14.22
N ILE A 247 31.22 13.94 13.44
CA ILE A 247 31.54 14.17 12.03
C ILE A 247 32.37 15.45 11.93
N ASP A 248 33.50 15.36 11.24
CA ASP A 248 34.34 16.51 10.93
C ASP A 248 34.03 17.04 9.51
N GLY A 249 33.90 18.35 9.37
CA GLY A 249 33.63 19.03 8.09
C GLY A 249 32.16 19.02 7.65
N ASN A 250 31.94 19.38 6.38
CA ASN A 250 30.60 19.59 5.80
C ASN A 250 30.35 18.74 4.53
N SER A 251 31.23 17.77 4.24
CA SER A 251 31.19 16.96 3.01
C SER A 251 31.17 15.47 3.36
N TYR A 252 30.10 15.06 4.04
CA TYR A 252 29.91 13.67 4.49
C TYR A 252 29.47 12.76 3.32
N TYR A 253 28.53 13.22 2.50
CA TYR A 253 28.09 12.52 1.27
C TYR A 253 28.87 13.00 0.04
N GLU A 254 28.91 12.18 -1.02
CA GLU A 254 29.44 12.63 -2.33
C GLU A 254 28.51 13.63 -3.03
N ASP A 255 27.20 13.51 -2.81
CA ASP A 255 26.18 14.39 -3.40
C ASP A 255 26.08 15.70 -2.59
N LYS A 256 26.25 16.84 -3.26
CA LYS A 256 26.18 18.16 -2.64
C LYS A 256 24.80 18.43 -2.01
N ASN A 257 23.72 18.10 -2.71
CA ASN A 257 22.36 18.39 -2.26
C ASN A 257 22.04 17.61 -0.97
N LEU A 258 22.58 16.39 -0.82
CA LEU A 258 22.45 15.63 0.42
C LEU A 258 23.22 16.27 1.59
N ASN A 259 24.39 16.83 1.33
CA ASN A 259 25.14 17.57 2.34
C ASN A 259 24.46 18.88 2.71
N ASP A 260 23.81 19.57 1.77
CA ASP A 260 23.07 20.80 2.05
C ASP A 260 21.91 20.52 3.03
N VAL A 261 21.17 19.42 2.82
CA VAL A 261 20.15 18.94 3.78
C VAL A 261 20.75 18.60 5.14
N LEU A 262 21.88 17.89 5.17
CA LEU A 262 22.58 17.53 6.42
C LEU A 262 23.01 18.79 7.20
N MET A 263 23.53 19.80 6.49
CA MET A 263 23.98 21.06 7.09
C MET A 263 22.80 21.95 7.51
N HIS A 264 21.66 21.89 6.83
CA HIS A 264 20.43 22.53 7.28
C HIS A 264 20.10 22.07 8.70
N TYR A 265 20.03 20.76 8.94
CA TYR A 265 19.71 20.21 10.26
C TYR A 265 20.77 20.51 11.32
N LYS A 266 22.06 20.48 10.97
CA LYS A 266 23.13 20.91 11.87
C LYS A 266 22.94 22.34 12.39
N ASN A 267 22.38 23.22 11.55
CA ASN A 267 22.20 24.62 11.87
C ASN A 267 20.84 24.94 12.51
N SER A 268 19.83 24.08 12.35
CA SER A 268 18.46 24.33 12.81
C SER A 268 18.05 23.55 14.06
N LEU A 269 18.64 22.37 14.29
CA LEU A 269 18.29 21.49 15.41
C LEU A 269 19.24 21.64 16.60
N GLU A 270 18.75 21.30 17.80
CA GLU A 270 19.52 21.26 19.05
C GLU A 270 19.05 20.09 19.91
N ASP A 271 19.98 19.35 20.51
CA ASP A 271 19.72 18.15 21.33
C ASP A 271 18.71 17.19 20.67
N THR A 272 18.91 16.92 19.38
CA THR A 272 17.91 16.22 18.56
C THR A 272 18.57 15.28 17.57
N ALA A 273 18.07 14.05 17.49
CA ALA A 273 18.41 13.11 16.43
C ALA A 273 17.46 13.22 15.24
N PHE A 274 17.98 12.98 14.05
CA PHE A 274 17.21 12.95 12.82
C PHE A 274 17.72 11.84 11.88
N TYR A 275 16.95 11.58 10.83
CA TYR A 275 17.22 10.50 9.88
C TYR A 275 17.40 11.07 8.48
N MET A 276 18.33 10.49 7.73
CA MET A 276 18.51 10.76 6.30
C MET A 276 18.04 9.52 5.53
N PRO A 277 16.94 9.61 4.76
CA PRO A 277 16.43 8.49 3.95
C PRO A 277 17.31 8.25 2.71
N ILE A 278 18.58 7.91 2.96
CA ILE A 278 19.68 8.02 2.01
C ILE A 278 19.49 7.15 0.77
N ILE A 279 19.00 5.92 0.93
CA ILE A 279 18.74 5.03 -0.21
C ILE A 279 17.52 5.50 -1.00
N GLY A 280 16.47 5.99 -0.34
CA GLY A 280 15.31 6.60 -0.99
C GLY A 280 15.70 7.81 -1.84
N LEU A 281 16.47 8.76 -1.26
CA LEU A 281 16.93 9.96 -1.97
C LEU A 281 17.85 9.62 -3.16
N ARG A 282 18.73 8.62 -3.02
CA ARG A 282 19.56 8.13 -4.13
C ARG A 282 18.73 7.49 -5.23
N CYS A 283 17.71 6.71 -4.89
CA CYS A 283 16.77 6.15 -5.86
C CYS A 283 16.05 7.26 -6.62
N ILE A 284 15.48 8.25 -5.91
CA ILE A 284 14.84 9.41 -6.52
C ILE A 284 15.80 10.11 -7.48
N SER A 285 17.06 10.35 -7.09
CA SER A 285 18.08 10.95 -7.95
C SER A 285 18.32 10.16 -9.24
N ARG A 286 18.42 8.83 -9.15
CA ARG A 286 18.68 7.95 -10.30
C ARG A 286 17.46 7.87 -11.23
N LEU A 287 16.27 7.68 -10.69
CA LEU A 287 15.02 7.68 -11.47
C LEU A 287 14.77 9.03 -12.13
N ARG A 288 14.92 10.14 -11.40
CA ARG A 288 14.77 11.49 -11.95
C ARG A 288 15.69 11.71 -13.16
N LYS A 289 16.96 11.30 -13.09
CA LYS A 289 17.91 11.36 -14.22
C LYS A 289 17.49 10.54 -15.44
N LEU A 290 16.70 9.46 -15.27
CA LEU A 290 16.15 8.69 -16.40
C LEU A 290 15.02 9.44 -17.13
N PHE A 291 14.30 10.31 -16.41
CA PHE A 291 13.14 11.06 -16.89
C PHE A 291 13.42 12.55 -17.06
N ASN A 292 14.57 12.88 -17.67
CA ASN A 292 15.02 14.26 -17.95
C ASN A 292 15.06 15.18 -16.73
N ASP A 293 15.42 14.59 -15.59
CA ASP A 293 15.55 15.29 -14.33
C ASP A 293 14.20 15.77 -13.73
N ASP A 294 13.07 15.23 -14.24
CA ASP A 294 11.70 15.54 -13.83
C ASP A 294 11.03 14.37 -13.08
N VAL A 295 10.34 14.66 -11.96
CA VAL A 295 9.59 13.66 -11.20
C VAL A 295 8.44 14.27 -10.41
N ILE A 296 7.32 13.54 -10.34
CA ILE A 296 6.21 13.75 -9.43
C ILE A 296 6.17 12.52 -8.52
N LEU A 297 6.46 12.71 -7.24
CA LEU A 297 6.47 11.63 -6.25
C LEU A 297 5.28 11.80 -5.30
N ILE A 298 4.47 10.76 -5.16
CA ILE A 298 3.52 10.64 -4.04
C ILE A 298 4.03 9.51 -3.13
N SER A 299 4.26 9.83 -1.86
CA SER A 299 4.75 8.87 -0.89
C SER A 299 3.88 8.83 0.35
N ALA A 300 3.65 7.63 0.88
CA ALA A 300 2.86 7.37 2.08
C ALA A 300 3.60 6.45 3.04
N ASP A 301 4.03 6.98 4.18
CA ASP A 301 4.80 6.28 5.22
C ASP A 301 4.50 6.92 6.59
N LYS A 302 4.79 6.20 7.67
CA LYS A 302 4.87 6.85 8.99
C LYS A 302 6.10 7.76 8.99
N GLY A 303 5.96 9.06 9.27
CA GLY A 303 7.11 9.93 9.12
C GLY A 303 6.99 11.36 9.63
N TYR A 304 8.12 11.99 9.93
CA TYR A 304 8.18 13.39 10.37
C TYR A 304 8.15 14.33 9.17
N LYS A 305 7.24 15.30 9.18
CA LYS A 305 7.03 16.27 8.09
C LYS A 305 7.64 17.65 8.34
N ASN A 306 8.14 17.92 9.55
CA ASN A 306 8.81 19.17 9.90
C ASN A 306 9.77 18.95 11.09
N GLU A 307 10.55 19.99 11.41
CA GLU A 307 11.52 19.97 12.52
C GLU A 307 10.85 19.85 13.89
N GLU A 308 9.69 20.47 14.10
CA GLU A 308 8.96 20.41 15.38
C GLU A 308 8.55 18.98 15.73
N SER A 309 8.11 18.19 14.73
CA SER A 309 7.80 16.77 14.90
C SER A 309 9.04 15.94 15.29
N MET A 310 10.25 16.47 15.10
CA MET A 310 11.50 15.81 15.47
C MET A 310 12.12 16.33 16.78
N ASP A 311 11.60 17.39 17.39
CA ASP A 311 12.20 18.02 18.58
C ASP A 311 12.54 16.98 19.66
N LYS A 312 13.82 16.92 20.06
CA LYS A 312 14.36 16.00 21.07
C LYS A 312 14.11 14.53 20.76
N ASN A 313 14.11 14.17 19.48
CA ASN A 313 14.16 12.78 19.05
C ASN A 313 15.48 12.12 19.46
N TYR A 314 15.44 10.80 19.54
CA TYR A 314 16.60 9.93 19.67
C TYR A 314 16.81 9.15 18.36
N HIS A 315 17.94 8.44 18.25
CA HIS A 315 18.17 7.51 17.14
C HIS A 315 17.00 6.55 16.93
N PRO A 316 16.77 6.06 15.69
CA PRO A 316 15.51 5.45 15.32
C PRO A 316 15.30 4.14 16.07
N PHE A 317 14.07 3.97 16.56
CA PHE A 317 13.58 2.68 16.99
C PHE A 317 13.25 1.83 15.75
N LEU A 318 13.87 0.67 15.67
CA LEU A 318 13.62 -0.34 14.64
C LEU A 318 12.42 -1.20 15.07
N SER A 319 11.27 -1.01 14.41
CA SER A 319 10.11 -1.87 14.63
C SER A 319 10.37 -3.26 14.06
N LYS A 320 10.02 -4.32 14.79
CA LYS A 320 10.27 -5.72 14.42
C LYS A 320 8.95 -6.47 14.28
N HIS A 321 8.44 -6.61 13.06
CA HIS A 321 7.20 -7.35 12.76
C HIS A 321 7.41 -8.18 11.49
N GLY A 322 8.07 -9.33 11.59
CA GLY A 322 8.51 -10.10 10.40
C GLY A 322 9.70 -9.45 9.67
N CYS A 323 9.60 -8.15 9.41
CA CYS A 323 10.57 -7.25 8.80
C CYS A 323 10.88 -6.05 9.72
N ILE A 324 11.78 -5.17 9.28
CA ILE A 324 12.15 -3.90 9.92
C ILE A 324 11.38 -2.76 9.29
N SER A 325 10.86 -1.84 10.10
CA SER A 325 10.41 -0.52 9.63
C SER A 325 10.88 0.61 10.54
N MET A 326 11.07 1.79 9.96
CA MET A 326 11.55 3.00 10.61
C MET A 326 10.71 4.22 10.22
N THR A 327 10.61 5.19 11.11
CA THR A 327 9.97 6.48 10.78
C THR A 327 10.74 7.18 9.66
N VAL A 328 10.04 7.64 8.63
CA VAL A 328 10.61 8.37 7.49
C VAL A 328 10.76 9.86 7.81
N ASN A 329 11.85 10.49 7.39
CA ASN A 329 12.00 11.94 7.47
C ASN A 329 11.51 12.60 6.17
N PHE A 330 10.20 12.88 6.08
CA PHE A 330 9.61 13.58 4.92
C PHE A 330 10.12 15.02 4.78
N HIS A 331 10.50 15.68 5.87
CA HIS A 331 11.11 17.01 5.81
C HIS A 331 12.49 16.98 5.13
N ALA A 332 13.29 15.92 5.33
CA ALA A 332 14.54 15.75 4.59
C ALA A 332 14.31 15.57 3.08
N ILE A 333 13.24 14.87 2.70
CA ILE A 333 12.84 14.73 1.30
C ILE A 333 12.38 16.10 0.75
N GLU A 334 11.62 16.87 1.51
CA GLU A 334 11.22 18.23 1.13
C GLU A 334 12.44 19.13 0.89
N LEU A 335 13.37 19.18 1.84
CA LEU A 335 14.59 19.97 1.70
C LEU A 335 15.39 19.54 0.46
N TYR A 336 15.50 18.24 0.21
CA TYR A 336 16.16 17.74 -1.00
C TYR A 336 15.47 18.22 -2.29
N PHE A 337 14.13 18.18 -2.34
CA PHE A 337 13.38 18.71 -3.50
C PHE A 337 13.53 20.23 -3.64
N LYS A 338 13.58 20.98 -2.53
CA LYS A 338 13.85 22.43 -2.55
C LYS A 338 15.24 22.76 -3.11
N GLU A 339 16.26 22.00 -2.75
CA GLU A 339 17.62 22.15 -3.33
C GLU A 339 17.65 21.88 -4.85
N LEU A 340 16.72 21.05 -5.34
CA LEU A 340 16.53 20.80 -6.77
C LEU A 340 15.67 21.88 -7.47
N GLY A 341 15.20 22.90 -6.76
CA GLY A 341 14.27 23.91 -7.29
C GLY A 341 12.81 23.43 -7.37
N GLY A 342 12.49 22.30 -6.75
CA GLY A 342 11.15 21.74 -6.66
C GLY A 342 10.35 22.22 -5.46
N LYS A 343 9.21 21.57 -5.23
CA LYS A 343 8.29 21.84 -4.12
C LYS A 343 7.76 20.55 -3.49
N ALA A 344 7.30 20.67 -2.24
CA ALA A 344 6.61 19.61 -1.51
C ALA A 344 5.28 20.13 -0.95
N ILE A 345 4.29 19.25 -0.85
CA ILE A 345 3.01 19.48 -0.19
C ILE A 345 2.76 18.34 0.79
N HIS A 346 2.66 18.67 2.07
CA HIS A 346 2.40 17.75 3.17
C HIS A 346 0.96 17.88 3.67
N SER A 347 0.52 16.96 4.54
CA SER A 347 -0.76 17.11 5.23
C SER A 347 -0.79 18.40 6.07
N ILE A 348 -1.96 19.05 6.12
CA ILE A 348 -2.15 20.26 6.94
C ILE A 348 -2.18 19.90 8.43
N TYR A 349 -2.89 18.83 8.76
CA TYR A 349 -3.07 18.35 10.14
C TYR A 349 -1.96 17.38 10.57
N GLU A 350 -1.69 17.33 11.87
CA GLU A 350 -0.77 16.33 12.41
C GLU A 350 -1.36 14.94 12.19
N HIS A 351 -0.56 14.03 11.64
CA HIS A 351 -1.01 12.67 11.33
C HIS A 351 -0.83 11.78 12.56
N GLU A 352 -1.72 10.80 12.73
CA GLU A 352 -1.63 9.81 13.81
C GLU A 352 -0.98 8.51 13.34
N ASN A 353 -1.26 8.08 12.10
CA ASN A 353 -0.88 6.75 11.61
C ASN A 353 0.00 6.80 10.36
N ILE A 354 -0.32 7.66 9.40
CA ILE A 354 0.44 7.78 8.15
C ILE A 354 0.53 9.23 7.65
N ASN A 355 1.68 9.60 7.12
CA ASN A 355 1.86 10.84 6.39
C ASN A 355 1.84 10.54 4.89
N VAL A 356 1.04 11.31 4.13
CA VAL A 356 1.03 11.26 2.67
C VAL A 356 1.52 12.60 2.15
N SER A 357 2.48 12.58 1.23
CA SER A 357 3.12 13.80 0.73
C SER A 357 3.36 13.74 -0.77
N LEU A 358 3.18 14.89 -1.40
CA LEU A 358 3.44 15.12 -2.81
C LEU A 358 4.72 15.93 -2.96
N PHE A 359 5.63 15.46 -3.81
CA PHE A 359 6.87 16.14 -4.15
C PHE A 359 6.95 16.29 -5.66
N MET A 360 7.35 17.46 -6.14
CA MET A 360 7.36 17.77 -7.57
C MET A 360 8.61 18.56 -7.92
N VAL A 361 9.27 18.16 -8.99
CA VAL A 361 10.34 18.93 -9.62
C VAL A 361 10.31 18.70 -11.13
N SER A 362 10.54 19.77 -11.89
CA SER A 362 10.72 19.69 -13.33
C SER A 362 11.74 20.75 -13.77
N ASN A 363 12.53 20.40 -14.77
CA ASN A 363 13.42 21.29 -15.51
C ASN A 363 12.69 22.09 -16.60
N SER A 364 11.43 21.77 -16.87
CA SER A 364 10.58 22.52 -17.79
C SER A 364 9.72 23.54 -17.05
N ASP A 365 9.21 24.54 -17.76
CA ASP A 365 8.28 25.54 -17.21
C ASP A 365 6.92 24.87 -16.94
N ASN A 366 6.82 24.18 -15.81
CA ASN A 366 5.61 23.52 -15.33
C ASN A 366 5.35 23.88 -13.87
N ASP A 367 4.34 24.71 -13.65
CA ASP A 367 3.94 25.16 -12.31
C ASP A 367 3.11 24.12 -11.54
N PHE A 368 2.71 23.02 -12.18
CA PHE A 368 1.90 21.95 -11.58
C PHE A 368 0.63 22.49 -10.90
N ILE A 369 -0.11 23.39 -11.56
CA ILE A 369 -1.22 24.13 -10.96
C ILE A 369 -2.38 23.19 -10.64
N GLU A 370 -2.84 22.42 -11.63
CA GLU A 370 -3.94 21.45 -11.48
C GLU A 370 -3.54 20.28 -10.58
N THR A 371 -2.27 19.85 -10.63
CA THR A 371 -1.73 18.83 -9.73
C THR A 371 -1.78 19.29 -8.27
N SER A 372 -1.30 20.52 -8.01
CA SER A 372 -1.29 21.09 -6.66
C SER A 372 -2.71 21.33 -6.15
N MET A 373 -3.62 21.84 -7.00
CA MET A 373 -5.03 22.02 -6.64
C MET A 373 -5.69 20.69 -6.26
N ALA A 374 -5.53 19.65 -7.09
CA ALA A 374 -6.11 18.34 -6.83
C ALA A 374 -5.59 17.72 -5.52
N TYR A 375 -4.29 17.90 -5.22
CA TYR A 375 -3.71 17.42 -3.97
C TYR A 375 -4.14 18.24 -2.75
N ASN A 376 -4.23 19.57 -2.89
CA ASN A 376 -4.71 20.45 -1.83
C ASN A 376 -6.15 20.10 -1.42
N GLU A 377 -7.05 19.84 -2.37
CA GLU A 377 -8.42 19.40 -2.05
C GLU A 377 -8.47 18.09 -1.24
N ILE A 378 -7.47 17.23 -1.40
CA ILE A 378 -7.36 15.98 -0.63
C ILE A 378 -6.96 16.28 0.82
N ILE A 379 -5.91 17.06 1.02
CA ILE A 379 -5.37 17.35 2.36
C ILE A 379 -6.20 18.40 3.13
N GLU A 380 -6.99 19.23 2.44
CA GLU A 380 -7.95 20.16 3.05
C GLU A 380 -9.26 19.48 3.43
N SER A 381 -9.56 18.30 2.87
CA SER A 381 -10.78 17.55 3.16
C SER A 381 -10.51 16.39 4.14
N VAL A 382 -10.64 15.14 3.69
CA VAL A 382 -10.35 13.95 4.51
C VAL A 382 -9.24 13.19 3.79
N GLY A 383 -8.01 13.29 4.30
CA GLY A 383 -6.86 12.56 3.77
C GLY A 383 -6.89 11.07 4.11
N PRO A 384 -5.89 10.28 3.68
CA PRO A 384 -5.84 8.85 4.00
C PRO A 384 -5.76 8.54 5.49
N ASP A 385 -5.03 9.36 6.25
CA ASP A 385 -4.93 9.22 7.71
C ASP A 385 -6.25 9.57 8.40
N ASP A 386 -6.87 10.69 8.00
CA ASP A 386 -8.19 11.12 8.53
C ASP A 386 -9.26 10.05 8.27
N PHE A 387 -9.29 9.49 7.07
CA PHE A 387 -10.17 8.38 6.72
C PHE A 387 -9.93 7.17 7.63
N TYR A 388 -8.67 6.81 7.88
CA TYR A 388 -8.34 5.69 8.75
C TYR A 388 -8.78 5.94 10.20
N ILE A 389 -8.60 7.16 10.71
CA ILE A 389 -9.10 7.59 12.03
C ILE A 389 -10.63 7.51 12.07
N MET A 390 -11.33 8.03 11.06
CA MET A 390 -12.79 7.96 10.96
C MET A 390 -13.29 6.51 10.94
N LYS A 391 -12.65 5.62 10.17
CA LYS A 391 -13.01 4.20 10.14
C LYS A 391 -12.83 3.56 11.52
N LYS A 392 -11.70 3.80 12.19
CA LYS A 392 -11.46 3.31 13.57
C LYS A 392 -12.51 3.82 14.56
N ALA A 393 -13.06 5.02 14.36
CA ALA A 393 -14.10 5.58 15.20
C ALA A 393 -15.50 5.01 14.91
N ILE A 394 -15.83 4.78 13.63
CA ILE A 394 -17.18 4.38 13.19
C ILE A 394 -17.39 2.86 13.34
N MET A 395 -16.41 2.04 12.97
CA MET A 395 -16.57 0.59 12.93
C MET A 395 -16.98 -0.04 14.28
N PRO A 396 -16.47 0.40 15.44
CA PRO A 396 -16.93 -0.11 16.74
C PRO A 396 -18.40 0.21 17.07
N LEU A 397 -19.01 1.18 16.39
CA LEU A 397 -20.40 1.61 16.60
C LEU A 397 -21.39 0.92 15.64
N SER A 398 -20.91 0.03 14.76
CA SER A 398 -21.68 -0.58 13.67
C SER A 398 -23.02 -1.20 14.11
N ASN A 399 -23.05 -1.86 15.27
CA ASN A 399 -24.27 -2.44 15.83
C ASN A 399 -25.36 -1.40 16.18
N SER A 400 -24.96 -0.18 16.54
CA SER A 400 -25.87 0.92 16.88
C SER A 400 -26.32 1.75 15.68
N LEU A 401 -25.67 1.60 14.53
CA LEU A 401 -26.02 2.31 13.29
C LEU A 401 -27.11 1.57 12.53
N THR A 402 -28.00 2.32 11.87
CA THR A 402 -29.00 1.77 10.94
C THR A 402 -28.32 1.19 9.68
N THR A 403 -29.00 0.28 8.98
CA THR A 403 -28.46 -0.31 7.73
C THR A 403 -28.16 0.75 6.68
N LYS A 404 -28.99 1.80 6.61
CA LYS A 404 -28.76 2.95 5.73
C LYS A 404 -27.48 3.72 6.09
N GLU A 405 -27.18 3.90 7.37
CA GLU A 405 -25.94 4.55 7.81
C GLU A 405 -24.71 3.69 7.49
N LEU A 406 -24.80 2.37 7.68
CA LEU A 406 -23.75 1.42 7.31
C LEU A 406 -23.43 1.44 5.80
N LEU A 407 -24.46 1.36 4.95
CA LEU A 407 -24.29 1.43 3.49
C LEU A 407 -23.81 2.82 3.02
N THR A 408 -24.20 3.89 3.73
CA THR A 408 -23.66 5.24 3.49
C THR A 408 -22.18 5.33 3.83
N PHE A 409 -21.76 4.74 4.95
CA PHE A 409 -20.35 4.69 5.31
C PHE A 409 -19.54 3.86 4.31
N LEU A 410 -20.07 2.73 3.82
CA LEU A 410 -19.43 1.94 2.77
C LEU A 410 -19.25 2.71 1.45
N ARG A 411 -20.20 3.57 1.06
CA ARG A 411 -20.02 4.50 -0.07
C ARG A 411 -18.88 5.47 0.17
N PHE A 412 -18.81 6.02 1.38
CA PHE A 412 -17.79 6.98 1.78
C PHE A 412 -16.38 6.38 1.72
N THR A 413 -16.23 5.09 2.04
CA THR A 413 -14.95 4.38 1.93
C THR A 413 -14.50 4.11 0.49
N VAL A 414 -15.27 4.57 -0.51
CA VAL A 414 -15.07 4.26 -1.93
C VAL A 414 -15.21 2.75 -2.18
N TRP A 415 -16.19 2.13 -1.50
CA TRP A 415 -16.51 0.70 -1.63
C TRP A 415 -15.36 -0.21 -1.18
N ASP A 416 -14.78 0.09 -0.01
CA ASP A 416 -13.71 -0.72 0.61
C ASP A 416 -14.20 -2.12 1.03
N SER A 417 -13.54 -3.17 0.52
CA SER A 417 -13.94 -4.56 0.78
C SER A 417 -13.74 -4.97 2.23
N ARG A 418 -12.69 -4.49 2.90
CA ARG A 418 -12.45 -4.77 4.30
C ARG A 418 -13.55 -4.19 5.18
N THR A 419 -14.04 -3.00 4.86
CA THR A 419 -15.17 -2.38 5.57
C THR A 419 -16.44 -3.22 5.41
N LEU A 420 -16.75 -3.71 4.20
CA LEU A 420 -17.92 -4.57 4.02
C LEU A 420 -17.75 -5.92 4.74
N LEU A 421 -16.55 -6.52 4.73
CA LEU A 421 -16.25 -7.73 5.50
C LEU A 421 -16.53 -7.56 7.00
N GLU A 422 -16.06 -6.46 7.58
CA GLU A 422 -16.27 -6.14 8.99
C GLU A 422 -17.76 -5.91 9.33
N LEU A 423 -18.60 -5.62 8.33
CA LEU A 423 -20.06 -5.49 8.47
C LEU A 423 -20.84 -6.77 8.15
N TYR A 424 -20.18 -7.82 7.66
CA TYR A 424 -20.83 -9.03 7.13
C TYR A 424 -21.85 -9.64 8.09
N ASN A 425 -21.43 -9.97 9.32
CA ASN A 425 -22.30 -10.61 10.31
C ASN A 425 -23.53 -9.76 10.66
N ILE A 426 -23.35 -8.44 10.74
CA ILE A 426 -24.44 -7.50 11.06
C ILE A 426 -25.44 -7.46 9.90
N LEU A 427 -24.96 -7.45 8.66
CA LEU A 427 -25.83 -7.41 7.48
C LEU A 427 -26.61 -8.71 7.33
N ILE A 428 -25.99 -9.88 7.53
CA ILE A 428 -26.67 -11.19 7.51
C ILE A 428 -27.82 -11.23 8.53
N GLU A 429 -27.54 -10.87 9.79
CA GLU A 429 -28.57 -10.85 10.84
C GLU A 429 -29.75 -9.92 10.46
N ARG A 430 -29.45 -8.76 9.87
CA ARG A 430 -30.48 -7.78 9.50
C ARG A 430 -31.27 -8.14 8.26
N ILE A 431 -30.68 -8.85 7.30
CA ILE A 431 -31.40 -9.35 6.11
C ILE A 431 -32.62 -10.17 6.53
N GLU A 432 -32.51 -10.96 7.60
CA GLU A 432 -33.59 -11.81 8.10
C GLU A 432 -34.61 -11.07 8.99
N ASN A 433 -34.16 -10.06 9.75
CA ASN A 433 -34.93 -9.48 10.85
C ASN A 433 -35.45 -8.06 10.61
N GLU A 434 -34.89 -7.32 9.65
CA GLU A 434 -35.28 -5.93 9.37
C GLU A 434 -36.43 -5.87 8.35
N GLU A 435 -37.59 -5.31 8.75
CA GLU A 435 -38.84 -5.28 7.95
C GLU A 435 -38.66 -4.66 6.55
N ASN A 436 -37.78 -3.66 6.42
CA ASN A 436 -37.54 -2.93 5.17
C ASN A 436 -36.05 -2.94 4.78
N PHE A 437 -35.39 -4.09 4.91
CA PHE A 437 -33.99 -4.23 4.56
C PHE A 437 -33.74 -3.86 3.07
N PRO A 438 -32.77 -2.98 2.74
CA PRO A 438 -32.51 -2.53 1.38
C PRO A 438 -31.71 -3.56 0.56
N LYS A 439 -32.35 -4.67 0.18
CA LYS A 439 -31.74 -5.82 -0.52
C LYS A 439 -31.02 -5.43 -1.82
N ASP A 440 -31.68 -4.64 -2.67
CA ASP A 440 -31.12 -4.24 -3.98
C ASP A 440 -29.93 -3.30 -3.83
N GLU A 441 -29.96 -2.42 -2.82
CA GLU A 441 -28.83 -1.53 -2.51
C GLU A 441 -27.63 -2.33 -2.00
N LEU A 442 -27.86 -3.36 -1.18
CA LEU A 442 -26.78 -4.25 -0.73
C LEU A 442 -26.18 -5.04 -1.90
N ALA A 443 -26.99 -5.59 -2.80
CA ALA A 443 -26.50 -6.33 -3.96
C ALA A 443 -25.64 -5.44 -4.89
N ASP A 444 -26.08 -4.21 -5.15
CA ASP A 444 -25.30 -3.21 -5.89
C ASP A 444 -24.01 -2.80 -5.13
N ALA A 445 -24.08 -2.64 -3.80
CA ALA A 445 -22.92 -2.36 -2.98
C ALA A 445 -21.88 -3.48 -3.04
N ILE A 446 -22.30 -4.76 -2.95
CA ILE A 446 -21.42 -5.93 -3.08
C ILE A 446 -20.71 -5.91 -4.44
N ASN A 447 -21.45 -5.72 -5.53
CA ASN A 447 -20.89 -5.66 -6.88
C ASN A 447 -19.88 -4.51 -7.04
N LYS A 448 -20.15 -3.34 -6.44
CA LYS A 448 -19.21 -2.21 -6.44
C LYS A 448 -17.99 -2.45 -5.59
N VAL A 449 -18.12 -3.08 -4.44
CA VAL A 449 -17.00 -3.48 -3.59
C VAL A 449 -16.12 -4.49 -4.34
N TRP A 450 -16.73 -5.52 -4.93
CA TRP A 450 -16.03 -6.55 -5.69
C TRP A 450 -15.20 -5.95 -6.84
N LYS A 451 -15.73 -4.93 -7.53
CA LYS A 451 -15.00 -4.22 -8.60
C LYS A 451 -13.65 -3.64 -8.14
N TYR A 452 -13.53 -3.21 -6.89
CA TYR A 452 -12.29 -2.63 -6.34
C TYR A 452 -11.52 -3.60 -5.43
N TYR A 453 -12.03 -4.80 -5.22
CA TYR A 453 -11.35 -5.82 -4.46
C TYR A 453 -10.31 -6.55 -5.32
N PHE A 454 -9.15 -6.80 -4.72
CA PHE A 454 -8.07 -7.58 -5.30
C PHE A 454 -7.77 -8.75 -4.37
N PRO A 455 -8.28 -9.96 -4.65
CA PRO A 455 -8.05 -11.13 -3.81
C PRO A 455 -6.58 -11.51 -3.82
N ILE A 456 -6.02 -11.87 -2.67
CA ILE A 456 -4.66 -12.42 -2.60
C ILE A 456 -4.61 -13.80 -1.94
N GLY A 457 -5.75 -14.38 -1.58
CA GLY A 457 -5.83 -15.61 -0.79
C GLY A 457 -5.62 -15.35 0.70
N GLU A 458 -5.84 -14.12 1.17
CA GLU A 458 -5.79 -13.78 2.59
C GLU A 458 -6.91 -14.46 3.38
N GLU A 459 -6.76 -14.58 4.71
CA GLU A 459 -7.84 -15.08 5.57
C GLU A 459 -9.14 -14.27 5.38
N GLY A 460 -10.26 -14.99 5.22
CA GLY A 460 -11.57 -14.40 4.94
C GLY A 460 -11.88 -14.41 3.45
N ASP A 461 -12.52 -15.50 2.98
CA ASP A 461 -12.94 -15.67 1.60
C ASP A 461 -14.11 -14.74 1.26
N LEU A 462 -13.75 -13.56 0.77
CA LEU A 462 -14.69 -12.52 0.35
C LEU A 462 -15.54 -12.95 -0.85
N GLY A 463 -15.02 -13.79 -1.74
CA GLY A 463 -15.77 -14.33 -2.87
C GLY A 463 -16.92 -15.21 -2.39
N TYR A 464 -16.63 -16.10 -1.43
CA TYR A 464 -17.63 -16.92 -0.78
C TYR A 464 -18.66 -16.06 -0.02
N TYR A 465 -18.23 -15.23 0.93
CA TYR A 465 -19.15 -14.45 1.76
C TYR A 465 -20.10 -13.56 0.95
N PHE A 466 -19.58 -12.87 -0.05
CA PHE A 466 -20.41 -12.00 -0.89
C PHE A 466 -21.23 -12.78 -1.91
N GLY A 467 -20.69 -13.89 -2.44
CA GLY A 467 -21.40 -14.81 -3.30
C GLY A 467 -22.63 -15.40 -2.62
N SER A 468 -22.49 -15.92 -1.39
CA SER A 468 -23.59 -16.46 -0.60
C SER A 468 -24.68 -15.42 -0.32
N ILE A 469 -24.32 -14.17 -0.01
CA ILE A 469 -25.34 -13.10 0.15
C ILE A 469 -26.10 -12.87 -1.15
N LEU A 470 -25.40 -12.76 -2.28
CA LEU A 470 -26.05 -12.54 -3.56
C LEU A 470 -26.97 -13.70 -3.95
N GLY A 471 -26.52 -14.95 -3.75
CA GLY A 471 -27.32 -16.15 -3.98
C GLY A 471 -28.58 -16.16 -3.12
N TYR A 472 -28.45 -15.88 -1.82
CA TYR A 472 -29.58 -15.76 -0.90
C TYR A 472 -30.59 -14.68 -1.34
N LEU A 473 -30.10 -13.57 -1.91
CA LEU A 473 -30.93 -12.49 -2.42
C LEU A 473 -31.53 -12.75 -3.82
N GLY A 474 -31.21 -13.89 -4.45
CA GLY A 474 -31.70 -14.28 -5.78
C GLY A 474 -30.92 -13.68 -6.95
N TYR A 475 -29.71 -13.18 -6.71
CA TYR A 475 -28.79 -12.65 -7.73
C TYR A 475 -27.79 -13.73 -8.19
N ASP A 476 -28.29 -14.90 -8.59
CA ASP A 476 -27.49 -16.12 -8.82
C ASP A 476 -26.36 -15.92 -9.86
N ASN A 477 -26.58 -15.14 -10.93
CA ASN A 477 -25.54 -14.88 -11.93
C ASN A 477 -24.35 -14.07 -11.38
N ASP A 478 -24.61 -13.15 -10.46
CA ASP A 478 -23.54 -12.38 -9.82
C ASP A 478 -22.89 -13.19 -8.71
N ALA A 479 -23.66 -13.98 -7.97
CA ALA A 479 -23.16 -14.94 -6.98
C ALA A 479 -22.15 -15.91 -7.60
N LEU A 480 -22.49 -16.52 -8.74
CA LEU A 480 -21.61 -17.45 -9.47
C LEU A 480 -20.23 -16.84 -9.77
N LYS A 481 -20.17 -15.58 -10.25
CA LYS A 481 -18.88 -14.92 -10.56
C LYS A 481 -17.97 -14.81 -9.32
N LEU A 482 -18.57 -14.54 -8.17
CA LEU A 482 -17.84 -14.36 -6.91
C LEU A 482 -17.43 -15.71 -6.31
N LEU A 483 -18.31 -16.71 -6.37
CA LEU A 483 -18.03 -18.08 -5.91
C LEU A 483 -16.98 -18.78 -6.78
N GLU A 484 -17.00 -18.58 -8.10
CA GLU A 484 -15.96 -19.09 -9.00
C GLU A 484 -14.58 -18.47 -8.67
N SER A 485 -14.54 -17.19 -8.30
CA SER A 485 -13.31 -16.55 -7.83
C SER A 485 -12.88 -17.08 -6.46
N SER A 486 -13.82 -17.42 -5.56
CA SER A 486 -13.51 -18.13 -4.31
C SER A 486 -12.77 -19.45 -4.60
N LEU A 487 -13.29 -20.28 -5.52
CA LEU A 487 -12.61 -21.52 -5.92
C LEU A 487 -11.21 -21.27 -6.51
N GLU A 488 -11.03 -20.20 -7.29
CA GLU A 488 -9.73 -19.84 -7.87
C GLU A 488 -8.67 -19.53 -6.81
N PHE A 489 -9.00 -18.72 -5.79
CA PHE A 489 -8.03 -18.21 -4.82
C PHE A 489 -7.92 -19.01 -3.53
N TYR A 490 -8.97 -19.75 -3.17
CA TYR A 490 -9.06 -20.52 -1.91
C TYR A 490 -9.14 -22.03 -2.13
N GLY A 491 -9.35 -22.46 -3.37
CA GLY A 491 -9.44 -23.86 -3.74
C GLY A 491 -10.84 -24.45 -3.56
N GLU A 492 -10.97 -25.71 -3.94
CA GLU A 492 -12.22 -26.47 -3.87
C GLU A 492 -12.62 -26.75 -2.42
N CYS A 493 -13.85 -26.38 -2.03
CA CYS A 493 -14.47 -26.78 -0.77
C CYS A 493 -15.93 -27.23 -0.96
N PRO A 494 -16.46 -28.09 -0.09
CA PRO A 494 -17.84 -28.57 -0.17
C PRO A 494 -18.87 -27.43 -0.20
N GLU A 495 -18.68 -26.41 0.63
CA GLU A 495 -19.60 -25.29 0.82
C GLU A 495 -19.71 -24.41 -0.43
N THR A 496 -18.59 -23.97 -1.00
CA THR A 496 -18.59 -23.14 -2.22
C THR A 496 -19.18 -23.91 -3.41
N ASN A 497 -18.86 -25.20 -3.55
CA ASN A 497 -19.46 -26.03 -4.61
C ASN A 497 -20.97 -26.18 -4.44
N TYR A 498 -21.45 -26.31 -3.20
CA TYR A 498 -22.87 -26.38 -2.91
C TYR A 498 -23.58 -25.06 -3.24
N GLU A 499 -23.01 -23.91 -2.86
CA GLU A 499 -23.58 -22.59 -3.20
C GLU A 499 -23.64 -22.37 -4.72
N ILE A 500 -22.60 -22.79 -5.46
CA ILE A 500 -22.60 -22.77 -6.93
C ILE A 500 -23.70 -23.68 -7.49
N ALA A 501 -23.84 -24.88 -6.95
CA ALA A 501 -24.88 -25.82 -7.37
C ALA A 501 -26.29 -25.24 -7.15
N LEU A 502 -26.52 -24.59 -6.01
CA LEU A 502 -27.78 -23.92 -5.68
C LEU A 502 -28.07 -22.77 -6.67
N CYS A 503 -27.06 -21.97 -7.01
CA CYS A 503 -27.19 -20.93 -8.02
C CYS A 503 -27.59 -21.51 -9.39
N TYR A 504 -26.95 -22.58 -9.84
CA TYR A 504 -27.30 -23.24 -11.11
C TYR A 504 -28.69 -23.88 -11.07
N TYR A 505 -29.09 -24.45 -9.94
CA TYR A 505 -30.43 -24.98 -9.72
C TYR A 505 -31.49 -23.87 -9.87
N ASN A 506 -31.30 -22.73 -9.21
CA ASN A 506 -32.19 -21.57 -9.30
C ASN A 506 -32.29 -21.04 -10.74
N LEU A 507 -31.18 -21.04 -11.47
CA LEU A 507 -31.09 -20.68 -12.88
C LEU A 507 -31.63 -21.75 -13.85
N GLN A 508 -32.19 -22.86 -13.34
CA GLN A 508 -32.72 -23.98 -14.13
C GLN A 508 -31.66 -24.66 -15.02
N GLN A 509 -30.37 -24.54 -14.68
CA GLN A 509 -29.26 -25.25 -15.35
C GLN A 509 -28.97 -26.56 -14.61
N ILE A 510 -29.92 -27.49 -14.69
CA ILE A 510 -29.97 -28.70 -13.85
C ILE A 510 -28.72 -29.59 -14.00
N ASP A 511 -28.19 -29.77 -15.22
CA ASP A 511 -26.99 -30.58 -15.44
C ASP A 511 -25.77 -30.03 -14.67
N LYS A 512 -25.58 -28.70 -14.68
CA LYS A 512 -24.50 -28.06 -13.93
C LYS A 512 -24.76 -28.09 -12.43
N ALA A 513 -26.01 -27.90 -12.03
CA ALA A 513 -26.40 -28.02 -10.62
C ALA A 513 -26.04 -29.41 -10.07
N LEU A 514 -26.31 -30.47 -10.83
CA LEU A 514 -25.92 -31.83 -10.48
C LEU A 514 -24.39 -31.97 -10.42
N GLU A 515 -23.67 -31.50 -11.45
CA GLU A 515 -22.19 -31.56 -11.49
C GLU A 515 -21.56 -30.96 -10.23
N TYR A 516 -21.95 -29.75 -9.85
CA TYR A 516 -21.40 -29.07 -8.67
C TYR A 516 -21.89 -29.67 -7.35
N THR A 517 -23.11 -30.22 -7.33
CA THR A 517 -23.59 -30.99 -6.15
C THR A 517 -22.75 -32.24 -5.94
N GLU A 518 -22.40 -32.96 -7.00
CA GLU A 518 -21.54 -34.13 -6.93
C GLU A 518 -20.11 -33.79 -6.55
N LYS A 519 -19.57 -32.64 -7.02
CA LYS A 519 -18.28 -32.12 -6.54
C LYS A 519 -18.32 -31.85 -5.03
N SER A 520 -19.37 -31.17 -4.54
CA SER A 520 -19.55 -30.88 -3.11
C SER A 520 -19.55 -32.16 -2.26
N ILE A 521 -20.39 -33.15 -2.60
CA ILE A 521 -20.48 -34.44 -1.90
C ILE A 521 -19.20 -35.27 -2.06
N GLY A 522 -18.52 -35.13 -3.20
CA GLY A 522 -17.24 -35.80 -3.47
C GLY A 522 -16.11 -35.30 -2.56
N LEU A 523 -16.16 -34.03 -2.15
CA LEU A 523 -15.22 -33.42 -1.20
C LEU A 523 -15.56 -33.75 0.25
N ASP A 524 -16.86 -33.80 0.59
CA ASP A 524 -17.35 -34.28 1.90
C ASP A 524 -18.61 -35.14 1.74
N SER A 525 -18.44 -36.45 1.94
CA SER A 525 -19.53 -37.41 1.81
C SER A 525 -20.60 -37.29 2.89
N ASP A 526 -20.33 -36.57 3.98
CA ASP A 526 -21.27 -36.31 5.08
C ASP A 526 -21.96 -34.94 4.96
N PHE A 527 -21.73 -34.21 3.86
CA PHE A 527 -22.35 -32.91 3.60
C PHE A 527 -23.85 -33.03 3.26
N GLU A 528 -24.68 -33.00 4.30
CA GLU A 528 -26.13 -33.25 4.23
C GLU A 528 -26.88 -32.30 3.29
N GLN A 529 -26.50 -31.02 3.23
CA GLN A 529 -27.11 -30.05 2.33
C GLN A 529 -26.91 -30.44 0.86
N GLY A 530 -25.73 -30.93 0.51
CA GLY A 530 -25.43 -31.45 -0.82
C GLY A 530 -26.28 -32.67 -1.17
N LYS A 531 -26.39 -33.64 -0.26
CA LYS A 531 -27.24 -34.84 -0.47
C LYS A 531 -28.70 -34.47 -0.70
N ASN A 532 -29.22 -33.53 0.09
CA ASN A 532 -30.60 -33.06 -0.04
C ASN A 532 -30.83 -32.40 -1.40
N LEU A 533 -29.92 -31.54 -1.84
CA LEU A 533 -30.01 -30.91 -3.16
C LEU A 533 -29.91 -31.95 -4.30
N LYS A 534 -29.04 -32.96 -4.16
CA LYS A 534 -28.91 -34.04 -5.14
C LYS A 534 -30.23 -34.79 -5.32
N ASN A 535 -30.89 -35.19 -4.22
CA ASN A 535 -32.18 -35.88 -4.28
C ASN A 535 -33.24 -35.04 -5.01
N ILE A 536 -33.30 -33.73 -4.71
CA ILE A 536 -34.23 -32.80 -5.38
C ILE A 536 -33.96 -32.74 -6.88
N ILE A 537 -32.68 -32.68 -7.29
CA ILE A 537 -32.28 -32.63 -8.70
C ILE A 537 -32.59 -33.95 -9.41
N GLU A 538 -32.31 -35.09 -8.79
CA GLU A 538 -32.58 -36.42 -9.34
C GLU A 538 -34.08 -36.66 -9.53
N ASP A 539 -34.93 -36.23 -8.59
CA ASP A 539 -36.38 -36.29 -8.73
C ASP A 539 -36.84 -35.53 -9.99
N ILE A 540 -36.33 -34.30 -10.20
CA ILE A 540 -36.65 -33.48 -11.39
C ILE A 540 -36.19 -34.13 -12.70
N LEU A 541 -35.02 -34.77 -12.70
CA LEU A 541 -34.50 -35.46 -13.89
C LEU A 541 -35.25 -36.76 -14.18
N SER A 542 -35.85 -37.38 -13.16
CA SER A 542 -36.65 -38.60 -13.32
C SER A 542 -38.08 -38.37 -13.83
N ASP A 543 -38.60 -37.15 -13.64
CA ASP A 543 -39.94 -36.73 -14.06
C ASP A 543 -40.01 -36.11 -15.48
N ASN A 544 -38.87 -35.92 -16.13
CA ASN A 544 -38.73 -35.47 -17.53
C ASN A 544 -38.36 -36.62 -18.47
#